data_AF-A0A429MTC7-F1
#
_entry.id   AF-A0A429MTC7-F1
#
_cell.length_a   1.000
_cell.length_b   1.000
_cell.length_c   1.000
_cell.angle_alpha   90.00
_cell.angle_beta   90.00
_cell.angle_gamma   90.00
#
_symmetry.space_group_name_H-M   'P 1'
#
loop_
_entity.id
_entity.type
_entity.pdbx_description
1 polymer ?
#
loop_
_entity_poly.entity_id
_entity_poly.type
_entity_poly.pdbx_seq_one_letter_code
_entity_poly.pdbx_strand_id
1 'polypeptide(L)'
;QPKDTWFGPNAQQGEICYATSVDGRTDLNLLTPRAFRAVTPIDFHNTSNHQLRFDRMNVPVTALPLFYSESTGRLWTSQIKVYYEGSDRPARIRIENRTPPLAGEVTYVHPPRSPGGALFNMFDSFF
;
A
#
# COMPACT_ATOMS: atom_id res chain seq x y z
N GLN A 1 -21.37 -8.20 -12.00
CA GLN A 1 -20.40 -8.55 -10.94
C GLN A 1 -20.69 -7.64 -9.74
N PRO A 2 -20.68 -8.14 -8.50
CA PRO A 2 -20.94 -7.29 -7.33
C PRO A 2 -19.96 -6.13 -7.34
N LYS A 3 -20.40 -4.94 -6.89
CA LYS A 3 -19.54 -3.76 -6.87
C LYS A 3 -18.34 -4.06 -5.97
N ASP A 4 -17.14 -4.03 -6.54
CA ASP A 4 -15.86 -4.33 -5.86
C ASP A 4 -15.52 -3.38 -4.69
N THR A 5 -16.43 -2.48 -4.36
CA THR A 5 -16.30 -1.39 -3.39
C THR A 5 -16.40 -1.85 -1.94
N TRP A 6 -16.63 -3.14 -1.68
CA TRP A 6 -16.66 -3.72 -0.33
C TRP A 6 -15.44 -4.59 -0.10
N PHE A 7 -14.76 -4.39 1.03
CA PHE A 7 -13.58 -5.14 1.43
C PHE A 7 -13.86 -5.82 2.78
N GLY A 8 -13.80 -7.15 2.83
CA GLY A 8 -14.12 -7.92 4.03
C GLY A 8 -15.06 -9.09 3.75
N PRO A 9 -15.10 -10.10 4.65
CA PRO A 9 -15.79 -11.36 4.43
C PRO A 9 -17.31 -11.24 4.29
N ASN A 10 -17.94 -10.21 4.85
CA ASN A 10 -19.38 -9.98 4.74
C ASN A 10 -19.77 -8.51 5.02
N ALA A 11 -21.04 -8.17 4.81
CA ALA A 11 -21.55 -6.80 4.98
C ALA A 11 -21.55 -6.26 6.43
N GLN A 12 -21.37 -7.13 7.44
CA GLN A 12 -21.27 -6.72 8.85
C GLN A 12 -19.81 -6.56 9.30
N GLN A 13 -18.88 -7.24 8.63
CA GLN A 13 -17.46 -7.28 8.95
C GLN A 13 -16.68 -6.95 7.68
N GLY A 14 -16.55 -5.66 7.42
CA GLY A 14 -15.85 -5.13 6.26
C GLY A 14 -15.90 -3.61 6.22
N GLU A 15 -15.26 -3.03 5.22
CA GLU A 15 -15.19 -1.59 5.01
C GLU A 15 -15.42 -1.24 3.54
N ILE A 16 -15.91 -0.03 3.31
CA ILE A 16 -16.08 0.50 1.95
C ILE A 16 -14.70 0.93 1.45
N CYS A 17 -14.24 0.33 0.36
CA CYS A 17 -12.99 0.64 -0.31
C CYS A 17 -13.23 1.13 -1.73
N TYR A 18 -12.39 2.03 -2.23
CA TYR A 18 -12.44 2.37 -3.64
C TYR A 18 -11.75 1.30 -4.46
N ALA A 19 -12.52 0.45 -5.13
CA ALA A 19 -11.98 -0.53 -6.06
C ALA A 19 -11.57 0.15 -7.37
N THR A 20 -10.28 0.16 -7.61
CA THR A 20 -9.70 0.58 -8.88
C THR A 20 -8.64 -0.43 -9.27
N SER A 21 -8.52 -0.73 -10.57
CA SER A 21 -7.37 -1.47 -11.08
C SER A 21 -6.12 -0.64 -10.78
N VAL A 22 -5.30 -1.13 -9.86
CA VAL A 22 -4.05 -0.46 -9.51
C VAL A 22 -3.12 -0.52 -10.71
N ASP A 23 -2.60 0.63 -11.13
CA ASP A 23 -1.55 0.72 -12.16
C ASP A 23 -0.18 0.36 -11.53
N GLY A 24 -0.15 -0.78 -10.85
CA GLY A 24 0.97 -1.25 -10.04
C GLY A 24 2.04 -1.88 -10.91
N ARG A 25 3.31 -1.53 -10.65
CA ARG A 25 4.46 -2.11 -11.34
C ARG A 25 5.49 -2.55 -10.32
N THR A 26 6.17 -3.65 -10.60
CA THR A 26 7.32 -4.12 -9.82
C THR A 26 8.59 -3.36 -10.15
N ASP A 27 8.71 -2.87 -11.40
CA ASP A 27 9.79 -2.00 -11.85
C ASP A 27 9.29 -0.55 -11.92
N LEU A 28 10.00 0.35 -11.23
CA LEU A 28 9.72 1.78 -11.20
C LEU A 28 9.80 2.43 -12.60
N ASN A 29 10.68 1.92 -13.48
CA ASN A 29 10.84 2.48 -14.83
C ASN A 29 9.61 2.23 -15.72
N LEU A 30 8.80 1.23 -15.39
CA LEU A 30 7.56 0.92 -16.09
C LEU A 30 6.39 1.79 -15.60
N LEU A 31 6.54 2.54 -14.51
CA LEU A 31 5.55 3.50 -14.03
C LEU A 31 5.68 4.81 -14.81
N THR A 32 4.66 5.14 -15.61
CA THR A 32 4.55 6.45 -16.26
C THR A 32 4.48 7.54 -15.18
N PRO A 33 5.40 8.53 -15.19
CA PRO A 33 5.32 9.66 -14.28
C PRO A 33 4.02 10.44 -14.49
N ARG A 34 3.32 10.79 -13.40
CA ARG A 34 2.12 11.64 -13.44
C ARG A 34 2.21 12.66 -12.30
N ALA A 35 2.11 13.94 -12.63
CA ALA A 35 2.29 15.04 -11.68
C ALA A 35 1.32 14.98 -10.48
N PHE A 36 0.10 14.45 -10.69
CA PHE A 36 -0.96 14.40 -9.68
C PHE A 36 -1.12 13.02 -9.02
N ARG A 37 -0.14 12.11 -9.17
CA ARG A 37 -0.17 10.80 -8.51
C ARG A 37 1.10 10.59 -7.69
N ALA A 38 0.91 10.15 -6.46
CA ALA A 38 1.99 9.69 -5.62
C ALA A 38 2.29 8.21 -5.89
N VAL A 39 3.58 7.86 -5.85
CA VAL A 39 4.05 6.47 -5.87
C VAL A 39 4.09 5.96 -4.43
N THR A 40 3.39 4.86 -4.17
CA THR A 40 3.41 4.13 -2.91
C THR A 40 4.17 2.83 -3.08
N PRO A 41 5.42 2.73 -2.57
CA PRO A 41 6.17 1.49 -2.62
C PRO A 41 5.66 0.52 -1.57
N ILE A 42 5.48 -0.72 -1.98
CA ILE A 42 4.99 -1.81 -1.16
C ILE A 42 5.94 -2.99 -1.32
N ASP A 43 6.64 -3.33 -0.25
CA ASP A 43 7.62 -4.42 -0.23
C ASP A 43 7.02 -5.63 0.47
N PHE A 44 6.95 -6.74 -0.26
CA PHE A 44 6.46 -8.00 0.25
C PHE A 44 7.62 -8.90 0.67
N HIS A 45 7.60 -9.30 1.93
CA HIS A 45 8.52 -10.26 2.53
C HIS A 45 7.74 -11.55 2.83
N ASN A 46 7.84 -12.51 1.92
CA ASN A 46 7.32 -13.85 2.15
C ASN A 46 8.44 -14.74 2.70
N THR A 47 8.37 -15.10 3.98
CA THR A 47 9.29 -16.04 4.62
C THR A 47 8.64 -17.41 4.86
N SER A 48 7.45 -17.64 4.30
CA SER A 48 6.75 -18.91 4.39
C SER A 48 7.25 -19.90 3.32
N ASN A 49 6.87 -21.17 3.49
CA ASN A 49 7.12 -22.22 2.50
C ASN A 49 6.08 -22.25 1.37
N HIS A 50 5.14 -21.31 1.34
CA HIS A 50 4.05 -21.26 0.39
C HIS A 50 4.21 -20.07 -0.56
N GLN A 51 3.80 -20.26 -1.81
CA GLN A 51 3.68 -19.14 -2.74
C GLN A 51 2.53 -18.24 -2.28
N LEU A 52 2.84 -16.99 -1.96
CA LEU A 52 1.84 -15.99 -1.58
C LEU A 52 1.04 -15.58 -2.82
N ARG A 53 -0.22 -15.98 -2.91
CA ARG A 53 -1.18 -15.40 -3.87
C ARG A 53 -2.11 -14.44 -3.14
N PHE A 54 -2.23 -13.23 -3.68
CA PHE A 54 -3.18 -12.24 -3.17
C PHE A 54 -3.87 -11.56 -4.35
N ASP A 55 -5.19 -11.40 -4.23
CA ASP A 55 -6.02 -10.84 -5.31
C ASP A 55 -6.32 -9.36 -5.07
N ARG A 56 -6.47 -8.96 -3.80
CA ARG A 56 -6.94 -7.64 -3.38
C ARG A 56 -6.19 -7.13 -2.16
N MET A 57 -5.97 -5.83 -2.15
CA MET A 57 -5.28 -5.12 -1.08
C MET A 57 -6.00 -3.80 -0.80
N ASN A 58 -6.30 -3.53 0.47
CA ASN A 58 -6.76 -2.22 0.93
C ASN A 58 -5.56 -1.38 1.38
N VAL A 59 -5.06 -0.50 0.50
CA VAL A 59 -3.93 0.37 0.82
C VAL A 59 -4.43 1.56 1.67
N PRO A 60 -3.86 1.80 2.87
CA PRO A 60 -4.32 2.86 3.75
C PRO A 60 -3.77 4.24 3.36
N VAL A 61 -4.18 4.75 2.20
CA VAL A 61 -3.64 5.99 1.62
C VAL A 61 -3.82 7.20 2.55
N THR A 62 -4.85 7.21 3.40
CA THR A 62 -5.09 8.30 4.37
C THR A 62 -4.08 8.34 5.51
N ALA A 63 -3.45 7.21 5.84
CA ALA A 63 -2.45 7.11 6.89
C ALA A 63 -1.02 7.38 6.39
N LEU A 64 -0.85 7.62 5.08
CA LEU A 64 0.46 7.84 4.48
C LEU A 64 0.77 9.35 4.37
N PRO A 65 1.94 9.80 4.82
CA PRO A 65 2.43 11.14 4.52
C PRO A 65 2.79 11.28 3.03
N LEU A 66 2.82 12.51 2.55
CA LEU A 66 3.17 12.88 1.17
C LEU A 66 4.50 13.61 1.13
N PHE A 67 5.35 13.19 0.19
CA PHE A 67 6.65 13.76 -0.08
C PHE A 67 6.77 14.10 -1.56
N TYR A 68 7.64 15.05 -1.90
CA TYR A 68 7.98 15.40 -3.27
C TYR A 68 9.48 15.25 -3.50
N SER A 69 9.84 14.59 -4.59
CA SER A 69 11.22 14.42 -5.02
C SER A 69 11.47 15.29 -6.24
N GLU A 70 12.33 16.30 -6.09
CA GLU A 70 12.73 17.16 -7.22
C GLU A 70 13.52 16.37 -8.27
N SER A 71 14.39 15.45 -7.82
CA SER A 71 15.24 14.65 -8.70
C SER A 71 14.44 13.69 -9.59
N THR A 72 13.34 13.13 -9.08
CA THR A 72 12.47 12.22 -9.85
C THR A 72 11.25 12.92 -10.47
N GLY A 73 10.97 14.16 -10.07
CA GLY A 73 9.80 14.93 -10.51
C GLY A 73 8.47 14.28 -10.10
N ARG A 74 8.44 13.52 -9.00
CA ARG A 74 7.31 12.70 -8.58
C ARG A 74 6.95 12.92 -7.12
N LEU A 75 5.68 12.67 -6.82
CA LEU A 75 5.17 12.54 -5.47
C LEU A 75 5.41 11.12 -4.95
N TRP A 76 5.71 11.01 -3.67
CA TRP A 76 6.02 9.75 -2.99
C TRP A 76 5.25 9.67 -1.68
N THR A 77 4.91 8.46 -1.27
CA THR A 77 4.43 8.17 0.08
C THR A 77 5.45 7.36 0.86
N SER A 78 5.24 7.24 2.18
CA SER A 78 5.96 6.24 2.98
C SER A 78 5.85 4.84 2.40
N GLN A 79 6.92 4.08 2.56
CA GLN A 79 6.97 2.68 2.17
C GLN A 79 6.12 1.82 3.11
N ILE A 80 5.40 0.86 2.53
CA ILE A 80 4.68 -0.18 3.28
C ILE A 80 5.47 -1.48 3.16
N LYS A 81 5.71 -2.15 4.29
CA LYS A 81 6.28 -3.50 4.33
C LYS A 81 5.24 -4.48 4.80
N VAL A 82 5.12 -5.57 4.06
CA VAL A 82 4.20 -6.66 4.33
C VAL A 82 5.02 -7.90 4.63
N TYR A 83 4.89 -8.45 5.82
CA TYR A 83 5.56 -9.68 6.22
C TYR A 83 4.54 -10.81 6.31
N TYR A 84 4.77 -11.86 5.52
CA TYR A 84 3.97 -13.08 5.54
C TYR A 84 4.82 -14.25 6.00
N GLU A 85 4.46 -14.81 7.16
CA GLU A 85 5.19 -15.92 7.81
C GLU A 85 4.52 -17.29 7.59
N GLY A 86 3.34 -17.34 6.97
CA GLY A 86 2.57 -18.57 6.75
C GLY A 86 1.09 -18.41 7.12
N SER A 87 0.28 -19.44 6.87
CA SER A 87 -1.17 -19.43 7.11
C SER A 87 -1.56 -19.32 8.58
N ASP A 88 -0.67 -19.69 9.49
CA ASP A 88 -0.95 -19.76 10.93
C ASP A 88 -1.02 -18.38 11.60
N ARG A 89 -0.55 -17.32 10.90
CA ARG A 89 -0.52 -15.96 11.43
C ARG A 89 -1.00 -14.95 10.38
N PRO A 90 -1.75 -13.91 10.79
CA PRO A 90 -2.07 -12.81 9.89
C PRO A 90 -0.78 -12.10 9.45
N ALA A 91 -0.76 -11.63 8.21
CA ALA A 91 0.37 -10.85 7.70
C ALA A 91 0.58 -9.60 8.54
N ARG A 92 1.84 -9.27 8.81
CA ARG A 92 2.22 -8.10 9.57
C ARG A 92 2.49 -6.95 8.62
N ILE A 93 1.75 -5.87 8.76
CA ILE A 93 1.92 -4.66 7.95
C ILE A 93 2.66 -3.61 8.77
N ARG A 94 3.66 -2.97 8.15
CA ARG A 94 4.40 -1.85 8.75
C ARG A 94 4.51 -0.71 7.76
N ILE A 95 4.17 0.50 8.19
CA ILE A 95 4.48 1.72 7.46
C ILE A 95 5.83 2.20 7.97
N GLU A 96 6.79 2.38 7.06
CA GLU A 96 8.09 2.92 7.41
C GLU A 96 8.00 4.44 7.59
N ASN A 97 8.65 4.93 8.64
CA ASN A 97 8.77 6.38 8.89
C ASN A 97 9.78 7.07 7.98
N ARG A 98 10.35 6.34 7.01
CA ARG A 98 11.45 6.78 6.16
C ARG A 98 10.96 6.91 4.73
N THR A 99 11.48 7.91 4.04
CA THR A 99 11.30 8.04 2.60
C THR A 99 11.90 6.83 1.89
N PRO A 100 11.22 6.26 0.88
CA PRO A 100 11.75 5.16 0.08
C PRO A 100 13.12 5.53 -0.55
N PRO A 101 14.11 4.62 -0.57
CA PRO A 101 15.43 4.91 -1.16
C PRO A 101 15.35 5.35 -2.63
N LEU A 102 14.38 4.81 -3.39
CA LEU A 102 14.13 5.13 -4.79
C LEU A 102 13.66 6.58 -5.04
N ALA A 103 13.18 7.27 -4.00
CA ALA A 103 12.74 8.66 -4.12
C ALA A 103 13.90 9.66 -4.06
N GLY A 104 15.09 9.23 -3.64
CA GLY A 104 16.23 10.12 -3.40
C GLY A 104 15.93 11.14 -2.30
N GLU A 105 16.47 12.35 -2.45
CA GLU A 105 16.11 13.46 -1.57
C GLU A 105 14.66 13.90 -1.81
N VAL A 106 13.94 14.14 -0.72
CA VAL A 106 12.55 14.56 -0.76
C VAL A 106 12.26 15.69 0.19
N THR A 107 11.31 16.52 -0.22
CA THR A 107 10.66 17.52 0.62
C THR A 107 9.37 16.95 1.20
N TYR A 108 9.14 17.17 2.48
CA TYR A 108 7.87 16.86 3.11
C TYR A 108 6.78 17.83 2.63
N VAL A 109 5.70 17.30 2.05
CA VAL A 109 4.62 18.12 1.47
C VAL A 109 3.40 18.15 2.37
N HIS A 110 2.96 16.99 2.88
CA HIS A 110 1.72 16.92 3.65
C HIS A 110 1.74 15.77 4.67
N PRO A 111 1.20 15.98 5.89
CA PRO A 111 1.02 14.90 6.88
C PRO A 111 0.01 13.83 6.45
N PRO A 112 0.00 12.67 7.13
CA PRO A 112 -1.10 11.74 7.03
C PRO A 112 -2.43 12.44 7.30
N ARG A 113 -3.44 12.18 6.46
CA ARG A 113 -4.78 12.75 6.62
C ARG A 113 -5.52 12.15 7.82
N SER A 114 -5.22 10.90 8.17
CA SER A 114 -5.72 10.23 9.37
C SER A 114 -4.63 9.33 9.97
N PRO A 115 -3.78 9.86 10.88
CA PRO A 115 -2.65 9.11 11.43
C PRO A 115 -3.05 8.02 12.46
N GLY A 116 -4.24 8.10 13.06
CA GLY A 116 -4.62 7.32 14.25
C GLY A 116 -5.85 6.42 14.12
N GLY A 117 -6.41 6.26 12.91
CA GLY A 117 -7.72 5.63 12.74
C GLY A 117 -7.74 4.15 12.37
N ALA A 118 -6.64 3.55 11.94
CA ALA A 118 -6.71 2.28 11.23
C ALA A 118 -5.89 1.18 11.91
N LEU A 119 -6.61 0.33 12.64
CA LEU A 119 -6.26 -1.09 12.71
C LEU A 119 -6.33 -1.61 11.26
N PHE A 120 -5.18 -1.77 10.62
CA PHE A 120 -5.12 -2.01 9.17
C PHE A 120 -5.43 -3.47 8.83
N ASN A 121 -6.64 -3.73 8.34
CA ASN A 121 -6.92 -4.92 7.53
C ASN A 121 -6.55 -4.60 6.08
N MET A 122 -5.26 -4.72 5.75
CA MET A 122 -4.79 -4.46 4.37
C MET A 122 -5.14 -5.59 3.40
N PHE A 123 -5.47 -6.79 3.91
CA PHE A 123 -5.73 -7.99 3.11
C PHE A 123 -7.05 -8.65 3.51
N ASP A 124 -7.83 -9.06 2.52
CA ASP A 124 -9.12 -9.74 2.72
C ASP A 124 -8.91 -11.25 2.84
N SER A 125 -7.93 -11.81 2.12
CA SER A 125 -7.53 -13.22 2.17
C SER A 125 -6.13 -13.39 1.58
N PHE A 126 -5.35 -14.32 2.13
CA PHE A 126 -4.16 -14.88 1.50
C PHE A 126 -4.48 -16.32 1.09
N PHE A 127 -4.18 -16.71 -0.15
CA PHE A 127 -4.43 -18.05 -0.68
C PHE A 127 -3.13 -18.74 -1.11
#